data_AF-A0A8D8S618-F1
#
_entry.id   AF-A0A8D8S618-F1
#
_cell.length_a   1.000
_cell.length_b   1.000
_cell.length_c   1.000
_cell.angle_alpha   90.00
_cell.angle_beta   90.00
_cell.angle_gamma   90.00
#
_symmetry.space_group_name_H-M   'P 1'
#
loop_
_entity.id
_entity.type
_entity.pdbx_description
1 polymer ?
#
loop_
_entity_poly.entity_id
_entity_poly.type
_entity_poly.pdbx_seq_one_letter_code
_entity_poly.pdbx_strand_id
1 'polypeptide(L)'
;MGRNRRRRAHNKEIKDRKLVIDDKKKADIDEDNEEVDVNRKLNGIEDESKPLLSDSKTILDKIKTLPNATTKTSQDQTSEASISPEPCLIGPSQVSGSKPQSQHRDYYLHYLCQVCKIIPEVDQKVNCAKCKLVTYCSTEHKRQHWPAHADVCQILADLFKSKNFKNSTPDDFRKIRVDIIEKSEQAIERPLEKFEKEMVLYFNRCFKCYEQADGLLKSCKDCKHVSFCKDHRLNEDHEKHCSSLSVYRDIVLHIIGDDLVSIYFPDTFSQKFKEVDMKTLCSKETDSELESAFLSELATSPLSVLQALKIAFGSYEKVPKKLCVHVIGAENDFELSAIEKWEIFLAHYLQCSEILIVFIGPELYHQGPTQSLSCEECEAWGKHIIAKFHAHTLYHDYVQGANYVKPDLVCSFNPGFYRSTGFNKEDTWEKTIVQILHQNVPVLVTAYTEIEIIKDVERIQQTSKLKLLQAPSINMFSSLKPFLSFVNDEVSPVIFKNHYYTVFKKK
;
A
#
# COMPACT_ATOMS: atom_id res chain seq x y z
N MET A 1 -24.61 24.79 -13.99
CA MET A 1 -24.61 24.27 -15.39
C MET A 1 -23.21 23.97 -15.97
N GLY A 2 -22.10 24.37 -15.34
CA GLY A 2 -20.74 24.07 -15.84
C GLY A 2 -20.25 22.61 -15.64
N ARG A 3 -20.72 21.92 -14.59
CA ARG A 3 -20.31 20.55 -14.21
C ARG A 3 -20.58 19.49 -15.30
N ASN A 4 -21.74 19.57 -15.96
CA ASN A 4 -22.10 18.63 -17.04
C ASN A 4 -21.44 18.97 -18.39
N ARG A 5 -20.92 20.19 -18.58
CA ARG A 5 -20.31 20.61 -19.85
C ARG A 5 -18.86 20.14 -19.95
N ARG A 6 -18.08 20.24 -18.87
CA ARG A 6 -16.71 19.68 -18.80
C ARG A 6 -16.72 18.15 -18.90
N ARG A 7 -17.64 17.48 -18.17
CA ARG A 7 -17.87 16.03 -18.25
C ARG A 7 -18.22 15.54 -19.66
N ARG A 8 -19.06 16.28 -20.40
CA ARG A 8 -19.43 15.92 -21.79
C ARG A 8 -18.31 16.18 -22.80
N ALA A 9 -17.53 17.25 -22.63
CA ALA A 9 -16.41 17.55 -23.51
C ALA A 9 -15.30 16.50 -23.40
N HIS A 10 -14.97 16.09 -22.17
CA HIS A 10 -13.95 15.07 -21.92
C HIS A 10 -14.38 13.66 -22.36
N ASN A 11 -15.65 13.29 -22.12
CA ASN A 11 -16.20 12.01 -22.61
C ASN A 11 -16.22 11.91 -24.14
N LYS A 12 -16.38 13.04 -24.83
CA LYS A 12 -16.28 13.10 -26.30
C LYS A 12 -14.84 12.86 -26.75
N GLU A 13 -13.88 13.49 -26.08
CA GLU A 13 -12.46 13.35 -26.41
C GLU A 13 -11.91 11.92 -26.16
N ILE A 14 -12.35 11.26 -25.09
CA ILE A 14 -12.01 9.85 -24.80
C ILE A 14 -12.64 8.90 -25.83
N LYS A 15 -13.89 9.15 -26.21
CA LYS A 15 -14.60 8.33 -27.21
C LYS A 15 -13.95 8.45 -28.59
N ASP A 16 -13.53 9.65 -28.96
CA ASP A 16 -12.82 9.91 -30.22
C ASP A 16 -11.42 9.28 -30.21
N ARG A 17 -10.72 9.22 -29.06
CA ARG A 17 -9.44 8.49 -28.91
C ARG A 17 -9.60 6.97 -28.97
N LYS A 18 -10.69 6.38 -28.46
CA LYS A 18 -10.96 4.93 -28.55
C LYS A 18 -11.20 4.47 -29.98
N LEU A 19 -11.96 5.24 -30.78
CA LEU A 19 -12.24 4.90 -32.18
C LEU A 19 -10.97 4.85 -33.05
N VAL A 20 -10.01 5.74 -32.79
CA VAL A 20 -8.72 5.77 -33.51
C VAL A 20 -7.79 4.61 -33.14
N ILE A 21 -7.96 4.01 -31.95
CA ILE A 21 -7.18 2.87 -31.47
C ILE A 21 -7.74 1.56 -32.01
N ASP A 22 -9.07 1.43 -32.10
CA ASP A 22 -9.72 0.21 -32.59
C ASP A 22 -9.52 0.00 -34.10
N ASP A 23 -9.40 1.06 -34.90
CA ASP A 23 -9.07 0.97 -36.33
C ASP A 23 -7.62 0.55 -36.60
N LYS A 24 -6.70 0.76 -35.64
CA LYS A 24 -5.28 0.37 -35.77
C LYS A 24 -4.97 -1.05 -35.31
N LYS A 25 -5.88 -1.70 -34.57
CA LYS A 25 -5.69 -3.07 -34.03
C LYS A 25 -6.01 -4.20 -35.02
N LYS A 26 -6.42 -3.88 -36.25
CA LYS A 26 -6.81 -4.88 -37.28
C LYS A 26 -5.70 -5.32 -38.23
N ALA A 27 -4.46 -4.87 -38.05
CA ALA A 27 -3.33 -5.28 -38.88
C ALA A 27 -2.16 -5.76 -37.99
N ASP A 28 -1.66 -6.94 -38.34
CA ASP A 28 -0.38 -7.58 -37.97
C ASP A 28 -0.34 -8.49 -36.72
N ILE A 29 -0.08 -9.78 -37.01
CA ILE A 29 0.31 -10.87 -36.11
C ILE A 29 1.49 -11.58 -36.79
N ASP A 30 2.65 -11.72 -36.12
CA ASP A 30 3.41 -12.99 -36.03
C ASP A 30 4.73 -12.84 -35.22
N GLU A 31 4.91 -13.82 -34.33
CA GLU A 31 6.07 -14.50 -33.71
C GLU A 31 7.19 -13.79 -32.89
N ASP A 32 7.32 -14.36 -31.67
CA ASP A 32 8.47 -14.70 -30.80
C ASP A 32 9.40 -13.65 -30.17
N ASN A 33 9.47 -13.66 -28.83
CA ASN A 33 10.71 -13.42 -28.06
C ASN A 33 10.66 -13.86 -26.58
N GLU A 34 11.85 -14.24 -26.10
CA GLU A 34 12.24 -14.70 -24.76
C GLU A 34 12.11 -13.62 -23.65
N GLU A 35 11.86 -14.05 -22.41
CA GLU A 35 11.46 -13.21 -21.26
C GLU A 35 12.56 -13.14 -20.18
N VAL A 36 12.79 -11.93 -19.63
CA VAL A 36 13.71 -11.68 -18.51
C VAL A 36 12.91 -11.35 -17.25
N ASP A 37 13.18 -12.14 -16.21
CA ASP A 37 12.46 -12.27 -14.94
C ASP A 37 12.74 -11.14 -13.94
N VAL A 38 11.67 -10.52 -13.42
CA VAL A 38 11.69 -9.55 -12.31
C VAL A 38 10.53 -9.83 -11.35
N ASN A 39 10.66 -10.87 -10.52
CA ASN A 39 9.75 -11.10 -9.38
C ASN A 39 10.53 -11.41 -8.09
N ARG A 40 10.66 -10.42 -7.18
CA ARG A 40 11.23 -10.66 -5.85
C ARG A 40 10.60 -9.81 -4.77
N LYS A 41 9.58 -10.36 -4.10
CA LYS A 41 9.26 -10.07 -2.69
C LYS A 41 8.14 -10.97 -2.18
N LEU A 42 8.41 -11.60 -1.05
CA LEU A 42 7.54 -12.29 -0.08
C LEU A 42 8.29 -13.54 0.38
N ASN A 43 9.21 -13.38 1.33
CA ASN A 43 9.76 -14.45 2.16
C ASN A 43 10.45 -13.77 3.35
N GLY A 44 9.80 -13.75 4.51
CA GLY A 44 10.32 -13.13 5.74
C GLY A 44 9.30 -13.07 6.86
N ILE A 45 9.00 -14.22 7.47
CA ILE A 45 8.32 -14.28 8.78
C ILE A 45 9.00 -15.39 9.60
N GLU A 46 9.76 -15.02 10.64
CA GLU A 46 10.16 -15.95 11.70
C GLU A 46 9.71 -15.46 13.09
N ASP A 47 9.10 -16.43 13.79
CA ASP A 47 8.92 -16.69 15.22
C ASP A 47 8.82 -15.54 16.25
N GLU A 48 7.59 -15.15 16.60
CA GLU A 48 7.27 -14.34 17.79
C GLU A 48 6.81 -15.25 18.96
N SER A 49 7.69 -15.57 19.90
CA SER A 49 7.31 -16.27 21.15
C SER A 49 7.39 -15.32 22.36
N LYS A 50 6.22 -14.89 22.88
CA LYS A 50 5.83 -14.80 24.32
C LYS A 50 4.67 -13.80 24.54
N PRO A 51 3.61 -14.17 25.27
CA PRO A 51 2.49 -13.27 25.56
C PRO A 51 2.77 -12.40 26.79
N LEU A 52 2.58 -11.08 26.68
CA LEU A 52 2.48 -10.15 27.82
C LEU A 52 1.23 -9.28 27.66
N LEU A 53 0.07 -9.89 27.92
CA LEU A 53 -1.19 -9.16 28.13
C LEU A 53 -1.49 -9.16 29.63
N SER A 54 -0.90 -8.22 30.37
CA SER A 54 -1.42 -7.81 31.69
C SER A 54 -1.00 -6.40 32.16
N ASP A 55 0.03 -5.75 31.58
CA ASP A 55 0.68 -4.62 32.27
C ASP A 55 0.52 -3.23 31.62
N SER A 56 -0.33 -3.07 30.60
CA SER A 56 -0.51 -1.78 29.89
C SER A 56 -1.02 -0.63 30.77
N LYS A 57 -1.61 -0.91 31.94
CA LYS A 57 -2.04 0.12 32.90
C LYS A 57 -0.89 0.69 33.75
N THR A 58 0.23 -0.01 33.89
CA THR A 58 1.30 0.35 34.83
C THR A 58 2.37 1.27 34.22
N ILE A 59 2.36 1.43 32.89
CA ILE A 59 3.36 2.22 32.15
C ILE A 59 3.04 3.73 32.19
N LEU A 60 1.75 4.09 32.29
CA LEU A 60 1.28 5.48 32.33
C LEU A 60 1.76 6.27 33.57
N ASP A 61 2.01 5.59 34.70
CA ASP A 61 2.38 6.24 35.96
C ASP A 61 3.88 6.48 36.13
N LYS A 62 4.74 5.80 35.35
CA LYS A 62 6.22 5.93 35.47
C LYS A 62 6.82 7.12 34.71
N ILE A 63 6.01 7.90 33.99
CA ILE A 63 6.49 9.01 33.13
C ILE A 63 6.63 10.34 33.92
N LYS A 64 6.20 10.43 35.18
CA LYS A 64 5.99 11.71 35.88
C LYS A 64 7.06 12.20 36.86
N THR A 65 8.23 11.60 37.03
CA THR A 65 9.17 12.04 38.08
C THR A 65 10.66 12.14 37.68
N LEU A 66 11.15 13.40 37.64
CA LEU A 66 12.46 13.91 38.09
C LEU A 66 13.73 13.61 37.22
N PRO A 67 14.88 14.32 37.42
CA PRO A 67 15.22 15.59 36.76
C PRO A 67 16.66 15.66 36.17
N ASN A 68 17.01 16.84 35.65
CA ASN A 68 18.21 17.27 34.89
C ASN A 68 19.60 16.96 35.50
N ALA A 69 20.60 16.72 34.62
CA ALA A 69 22.01 17.07 34.86
C ALA A 69 22.81 17.33 33.55
N THR A 70 23.19 18.59 33.41
CA THR A 70 24.38 19.28 32.85
C THR A 70 25.52 18.54 32.09
N THR A 71 25.74 19.04 30.87
CA THR A 71 26.95 19.25 30.01
C THR A 71 28.32 18.62 30.34
N LYS A 72 29.01 18.18 29.26
CA LYS A 72 30.37 18.64 28.86
C LYS A 72 30.76 18.25 27.43
N THR A 73 31.52 19.14 26.81
CA THR A 73 32.01 19.27 25.42
C THR A 73 33.41 18.69 25.20
N SER A 74 33.74 18.27 23.96
CA SER A 74 35.04 18.45 23.22
C SER A 74 35.00 17.62 21.92
N GLN A 75 35.08 18.25 20.73
CA GLN A 75 36.28 18.49 19.88
C GLN A 75 36.83 17.20 19.25
N ASP A 76 36.55 16.96 17.96
CA ASP A 76 37.25 17.43 16.75
C ASP A 76 38.32 16.41 16.31
N GLN A 77 38.18 15.88 15.09
CA GLN A 77 39.26 15.80 14.11
C GLN A 77 38.79 15.31 12.73
N THR A 78 39.33 16.01 11.75
CA THR A 78 39.12 16.07 10.30
C THR A 78 39.93 15.04 9.50
N SER A 79 39.68 15.05 8.17
CA SER A 79 40.48 14.54 7.03
C SER A 79 39.98 13.20 6.45
N GLU A 80 39.92 12.97 5.14
CA GLU A 80 40.25 13.75 3.94
C GLU A 80 39.60 13.06 2.72
N ALA A 81 39.41 13.81 1.64
CA ALA A 81 38.74 13.39 0.41
C ALA A 81 39.65 12.66 -0.59
N SER A 82 39.07 11.80 -1.43
CA SER A 82 39.60 11.44 -2.77
C SER A 82 38.43 10.96 -3.65
N ILE A 83 37.90 11.82 -4.53
CA ILE A 83 38.19 11.96 -5.98
C ILE A 83 37.76 10.74 -6.81
N SER A 84 36.63 10.94 -7.48
CA SER A 84 36.02 10.13 -8.55
C SER A 84 36.91 10.01 -9.80
N PRO A 85 36.52 9.11 -10.72
CA PRO A 85 36.33 9.54 -12.10
C PRO A 85 34.97 9.07 -12.68
N GLU A 86 34.21 10.02 -13.23
CA GLU A 86 33.11 9.80 -14.18
C GLU A 86 33.67 9.64 -15.64
N PRO A 87 32.84 9.65 -16.71
CA PRO A 87 32.11 8.49 -17.22
C PRO A 87 32.42 8.26 -18.73
N CYS A 88 32.22 7.04 -19.23
CA CYS A 88 32.33 6.78 -20.67
C CYS A 88 30.98 6.99 -21.37
N LEU A 89 30.95 7.96 -22.29
CA LEU A 89 29.82 8.36 -23.13
C LEU A 89 29.69 7.41 -24.33
N ILE A 90 28.52 6.77 -24.51
CA ILE A 90 28.09 6.23 -25.81
C ILE A 90 26.72 6.83 -26.14
N GLY A 91 26.67 7.52 -27.28
CA GLY A 91 25.50 8.20 -27.83
C GLY A 91 24.48 7.25 -28.49
N PRO A 92 23.44 7.82 -29.12
CA PRO A 92 22.08 7.29 -29.08
C PRO A 92 21.81 6.23 -30.16
N SER A 93 21.50 5.00 -29.73
CA SER A 93 20.78 4.06 -30.58
C SER A 93 19.28 4.37 -30.47
N GLN A 94 18.67 4.68 -31.62
CA GLN A 94 17.25 4.97 -31.74
C GLN A 94 16.43 3.74 -31.35
N VAL A 95 15.93 3.70 -30.11
CA VAL A 95 14.94 2.74 -29.66
C VAL A 95 13.57 3.35 -29.90
N SER A 96 12.91 2.93 -30.98
CA SER A 96 11.49 3.16 -31.22
C SER A 96 10.69 2.31 -30.23
N GLY A 97 10.37 2.88 -29.07
CA GLY A 97 9.65 2.20 -28.00
C GLY A 97 8.21 1.85 -28.38
N SER A 98 7.93 0.56 -28.52
CA SER A 98 6.59 -0.02 -28.44
C SER A 98 6.00 0.24 -27.05
N LYS A 99 4.71 0.62 -27.01
CA LYS A 99 3.98 0.79 -25.74
C LYS A 99 3.92 -0.54 -24.97
N PRO A 100 4.05 -0.54 -23.64
CA PRO A 100 3.84 -1.75 -22.83
C PRO A 100 2.39 -2.23 -22.99
N GLN A 101 2.18 -3.49 -23.34
CA GLN A 101 0.89 -4.16 -23.12
C GLN A 101 0.70 -4.32 -21.62
N SER A 102 -0.35 -3.72 -21.06
CA SER A 102 -0.71 -3.92 -19.66
C SER A 102 -1.20 -5.36 -19.48
N GLN A 103 -0.32 -6.26 -19.05
CA GLN A 103 -0.78 -7.50 -18.43
C GLN A 103 -1.48 -7.11 -17.13
N HIS A 104 -2.80 -7.11 -17.13
CA HIS A 104 -3.58 -6.83 -15.94
C HIS A 104 -3.28 -7.91 -14.90
N ARG A 105 -2.94 -7.49 -13.69
CA ARG A 105 -2.71 -8.41 -12.56
C ARG A 105 -3.92 -9.33 -12.41
N ASP A 106 -3.68 -10.63 -12.39
CA ASP A 106 -4.72 -11.59 -12.05
C ASP A 106 -5.07 -11.55 -10.55
N TYR A 107 -6.36 -11.59 -10.26
CA TYR A 107 -6.92 -11.63 -8.90
C TYR A 107 -7.66 -12.93 -8.65
N TYR A 108 -7.59 -13.41 -7.42
CA TYR A 108 -8.36 -14.55 -6.92
C TYR A 108 -9.44 -14.10 -5.92
N LEU A 109 -10.68 -14.47 -6.21
CA LEU A 109 -11.81 -14.39 -5.30
C LEU A 109 -12.53 -15.74 -5.33
N HIS A 110 -12.56 -16.45 -4.21
CA HIS A 110 -13.00 -17.86 -4.15
C HIS A 110 -14.41 -18.14 -4.71
N TYR A 111 -15.26 -17.11 -4.77
CA TYR A 111 -16.64 -17.17 -5.26
C TYR A 111 -16.83 -16.70 -6.72
N LEU A 112 -15.77 -16.24 -7.39
CA LEU A 112 -15.80 -15.85 -8.80
C LEU A 112 -15.22 -16.95 -9.69
N CYS A 113 -15.66 -16.98 -10.95
CA CYS A 113 -14.95 -17.75 -11.96
C CYS A 113 -13.54 -17.17 -12.15
N GLN A 114 -12.50 -18.00 -12.06
CA GLN A 114 -11.11 -17.52 -12.19
C GLN A 114 -10.78 -16.93 -13.56
N VAL A 115 -11.56 -17.26 -14.60
CA VAL A 115 -11.37 -16.73 -15.96
C VAL A 115 -12.19 -15.46 -16.18
N CYS A 116 -13.52 -15.55 -16.23
CA CYS A 116 -14.36 -14.40 -16.58
C CYS A 116 -14.71 -13.48 -15.39
N LYS A 117 -14.31 -13.83 -14.17
CA LYS A 117 -14.57 -13.10 -12.92
C LYS A 117 -16.06 -12.82 -12.65
N ILE A 118 -16.96 -13.60 -13.24
CA ILE A 118 -18.40 -13.59 -12.94
C ILE A 118 -18.70 -14.60 -11.83
N ILE A 119 -19.66 -14.27 -10.95
CA ILE A 119 -20.19 -15.21 -9.95
C ILE A 119 -20.96 -16.30 -10.70
N PRO A 120 -20.56 -17.59 -10.64
CA PRO A 120 -21.31 -18.65 -11.30
C PRO A 120 -22.70 -18.85 -10.68
N GLU A 121 -23.67 -19.19 -11.51
CA GLU A 121 -24.95 -19.73 -11.04
C GLU A 121 -24.72 -21.08 -10.35
N VAL A 122 -25.61 -21.44 -9.41
CA VAL A 122 -25.41 -22.61 -8.52
C VAL A 122 -25.31 -23.91 -9.31
N ASP A 123 -26.08 -24.05 -10.38
CA ASP A 123 -26.12 -25.20 -11.30
C ASP A 123 -24.94 -25.25 -12.27
N GLN A 124 -24.31 -24.10 -12.56
CA GLN A 124 -23.16 -23.98 -13.46
C GLN A 124 -21.81 -23.99 -12.72
N LYS A 125 -21.82 -23.82 -11.41
CA LYS A 125 -20.60 -23.74 -10.59
C LYS A 125 -19.81 -25.04 -10.66
N VAL A 126 -18.57 -24.96 -11.14
CA VAL A 126 -17.61 -26.07 -11.17
C VAL A 126 -16.37 -25.69 -10.36
N ASN A 127 -15.98 -26.52 -9.39
CA ASN A 127 -14.72 -26.36 -8.67
C ASN A 127 -13.59 -27.17 -9.34
N CYS A 128 -12.34 -26.76 -9.15
CA CYS A 128 -11.19 -27.58 -9.53
C CYS A 128 -11.30 -28.97 -8.86
N ALA A 129 -11.19 -30.05 -9.64
CA ALA A 129 -11.50 -31.38 -9.13
C ALA A 129 -10.49 -31.88 -8.10
N LYS A 130 -9.24 -31.40 -8.18
CA LYS A 130 -8.12 -31.80 -7.32
C LYS A 130 -8.04 -30.91 -6.07
N CYS A 131 -7.60 -29.67 -6.21
CA CYS A 131 -7.38 -28.77 -5.07
C CYS A 131 -8.66 -28.23 -4.43
N LYS A 132 -9.79 -28.20 -5.15
CA LYS A 132 -11.08 -27.58 -4.72
C LYS A 132 -11.05 -26.08 -4.46
N LEU A 133 -9.88 -25.41 -4.54
CA LEU A 133 -9.72 -23.98 -4.22
C LEU A 133 -10.26 -23.03 -5.30
N VAL A 134 -10.31 -23.46 -6.56
CA VAL A 134 -10.66 -22.57 -7.69
C VAL A 134 -12.08 -22.84 -8.18
N THR A 135 -12.85 -21.78 -8.37
CA THR A 135 -14.22 -21.78 -8.88
C THR A 135 -14.24 -21.39 -10.37
N TYR A 136 -15.11 -22.03 -11.16
CA TYR A 136 -15.37 -21.76 -12.57
C TYR A 136 -16.87 -21.75 -12.85
N CYS A 137 -17.32 -21.01 -13.87
CA CYS A 137 -18.70 -21.09 -14.36
C CYS A 137 -18.93 -22.17 -15.43
N SER A 138 -17.86 -22.83 -15.91
CA SER A 138 -17.97 -23.89 -16.90
C SER A 138 -16.73 -24.78 -16.91
N THR A 139 -16.87 -25.99 -17.47
CA THR A 139 -15.73 -26.87 -17.77
C THR A 139 -14.78 -26.25 -18.79
N GLU A 140 -15.27 -25.36 -19.66
CA GLU A 140 -14.44 -24.67 -20.65
C GLU A 140 -13.48 -23.68 -20.00
N HIS A 141 -13.96 -22.80 -19.12
CA HIS A 141 -13.08 -21.89 -18.37
C HIS A 141 -12.11 -22.65 -17.47
N LYS A 142 -12.49 -23.82 -16.94
CA LYS A 142 -11.56 -24.70 -16.23
C LYS A 142 -10.43 -25.20 -17.14
N ARG A 143 -10.72 -25.56 -18.40
CA ARG A 143 -9.70 -25.99 -19.38
C ARG A 143 -8.80 -24.81 -19.78
N GLN A 144 -9.40 -23.64 -20.00
CA GLN A 144 -8.66 -22.42 -20.34
C GLN A 144 -7.65 -22.02 -19.25
N HIS A 145 -8.03 -22.11 -17.97
CA HIS A 145 -7.13 -21.79 -16.85
C HIS A 145 -6.14 -22.92 -16.50
N TRP A 146 -6.34 -24.14 -17.02
CA TRP A 146 -5.52 -25.29 -16.63
C TRP A 146 -4.01 -25.10 -16.85
N PRO A 147 -3.52 -24.55 -17.98
CA PRO A 147 -2.09 -24.35 -18.19
C PRO A 147 -1.42 -23.51 -17.09
N ALA A 148 -2.08 -22.45 -16.62
CA ALA A 148 -1.56 -21.56 -15.57
C ALA A 148 -1.74 -22.13 -14.14
N HIS A 149 -2.58 -23.16 -13.96
CA HIS A 149 -2.88 -23.72 -12.64
C HIS A 149 -2.24 -25.10 -12.39
N ALA A 150 -1.87 -25.81 -13.45
CA ALA A 150 -1.57 -27.24 -13.39
C ALA A 150 -0.41 -27.60 -12.44
N ASP A 151 0.65 -26.78 -12.45
CA ASP A 151 1.86 -26.96 -11.65
C ASP A 151 1.59 -26.81 -10.14
N VAL A 152 0.84 -25.80 -9.75
CA VAL A 152 0.52 -25.51 -8.34
C VAL A 152 -0.63 -26.38 -7.81
N CYS A 153 -1.53 -26.85 -8.69
CA CYS A 153 -2.78 -27.51 -8.32
C CYS A 153 -2.57 -28.75 -7.43
N GLN A 154 -1.66 -29.64 -7.83
CA GLN A 154 -1.45 -30.90 -7.11
C GLN A 154 -0.80 -30.65 -5.74
N ILE A 155 0.19 -29.76 -5.70
CA ILE A 155 0.90 -29.39 -4.47
C ILE A 155 -0.06 -28.79 -3.45
N LEU A 156 -0.91 -27.85 -3.86
CA LEU A 156 -1.91 -27.28 -2.96
C LEU A 156 -2.93 -28.31 -2.50
N ALA A 157 -3.36 -29.23 -3.36
CA ALA A 157 -4.28 -30.30 -2.97
C ALA A 157 -3.69 -31.18 -1.86
N ASP A 158 -2.42 -31.58 -1.99
CA ASP A 158 -1.74 -32.43 -1.03
C ASP A 158 -1.45 -31.70 0.28
N LEU A 159 -0.97 -30.45 0.21
CA LEU A 159 -0.71 -29.61 1.37
C LEU A 159 -1.99 -29.33 2.16
N PHE A 160 -3.08 -28.90 1.52
CA PHE A 160 -4.35 -28.63 2.20
C PHE A 160 -4.93 -29.89 2.86
N LYS A 161 -4.77 -31.07 2.24
CA LYS A 161 -5.19 -32.34 2.83
C LYS A 161 -4.34 -32.76 4.03
N SER A 162 -3.06 -32.40 4.04
CA SER A 162 -2.13 -32.75 5.13
C SER A 162 -2.28 -31.87 6.38
N LYS A 163 -2.93 -30.71 6.26
CA LYS A 163 -3.06 -29.72 7.33
C LYS A 163 -4.44 -29.78 7.97
N ASN A 164 -4.49 -29.63 9.30
CA ASN A 164 -5.74 -29.44 10.00
C ASN A 164 -5.93 -27.96 10.33
N PHE A 165 -6.81 -27.30 9.59
CA PHE A 165 -7.17 -25.91 9.84
C PHE A 165 -8.28 -25.77 10.88
N LYS A 166 -9.15 -26.78 11.00
CA LYS A 166 -10.39 -26.67 11.73
C LYS A 166 -10.12 -26.46 13.22
N ASN A 167 -10.68 -25.39 13.78
CA ASN A 167 -10.49 -24.94 15.17
C ASN A 167 -9.02 -24.67 15.56
N SER A 168 -8.13 -24.42 14.60
CA SER A 168 -6.79 -23.90 14.90
C SER A 168 -6.88 -22.51 15.52
N THR A 169 -5.85 -22.11 16.28
CA THR A 169 -5.75 -20.73 16.78
C THR A 169 -5.48 -19.77 15.62
N PRO A 170 -5.80 -18.46 15.74
CA PRO A 170 -5.48 -17.49 14.68
C PRO A 170 -3.99 -17.47 14.29
N ASP A 171 -3.09 -17.59 15.27
CA ASP A 171 -1.65 -17.66 15.02
C ASP A 171 -1.25 -18.94 14.28
N ASP A 172 -1.78 -20.10 14.69
CA ASP A 172 -1.53 -21.35 13.98
C ASP A 172 -2.10 -21.30 12.56
N PHE A 173 -3.28 -20.71 12.38
CA PHE A 173 -3.92 -20.53 11.09
C PHE A 173 -3.06 -19.66 10.15
N ARG A 174 -2.48 -18.56 10.66
CA ARG A 174 -1.50 -17.75 9.93
C ARG A 174 -0.26 -18.56 9.57
N LYS A 175 0.35 -19.25 10.55
CA LYS A 175 1.56 -20.06 10.34
C LYS A 175 1.36 -21.16 9.30
N ILE A 176 0.21 -21.84 9.33
CA ILE A 176 -0.13 -22.87 8.34
C ILE A 176 -0.18 -22.28 6.93
N ARG A 177 -0.80 -21.11 6.74
CA ARG A 177 -0.88 -20.45 5.42
C ARG A 177 0.51 -20.04 4.89
N VAL A 178 1.36 -19.49 5.76
CA VAL A 178 2.75 -19.15 5.40
C VAL A 178 3.54 -20.40 5.01
N ASP A 179 3.46 -21.47 5.82
CA ASP A 179 4.12 -22.76 5.54
C ASP A 179 3.66 -23.37 4.20
N ILE A 180 2.37 -23.24 3.85
CA ILE A 180 1.85 -23.71 2.57
C ILE A 180 2.45 -22.91 1.40
N ILE A 181 2.55 -21.58 1.52
CA ILE A 181 3.16 -20.73 0.49
C ILE A 181 4.62 -21.14 0.28
N GLU A 182 5.41 -21.19 1.35
CA GLU A 182 6.85 -21.52 1.29
C GLU A 182 7.09 -22.90 0.69
N LYS A 183 6.34 -23.92 1.13
CA LYS A 183 6.45 -25.28 0.57
C LYS A 183 5.99 -25.37 -0.87
N SER A 184 4.99 -24.58 -1.25
CA SER A 184 4.54 -24.53 -2.64
C SER A 184 5.63 -23.95 -3.53
N GLU A 185 6.21 -22.80 -3.15
CA GLU A 185 7.32 -22.16 -3.88
C GLU A 185 8.54 -23.07 -4.00
N GLN A 186 8.88 -23.80 -2.94
CA GLN A 186 9.97 -24.79 -2.97
C GLN A 186 9.69 -25.95 -3.93
N ALA A 187 8.44 -26.45 -3.96
CA ALA A 187 8.08 -27.60 -4.77
C ALA A 187 7.93 -27.29 -6.27
N ILE A 188 7.55 -26.05 -6.63
CA ILE A 188 7.47 -25.60 -8.04
C ILE A 188 8.73 -24.88 -8.53
N GLU A 189 9.71 -24.64 -7.64
CA GLU A 189 10.98 -23.97 -7.93
C GLU A 189 10.83 -22.54 -8.51
N ARG A 190 9.72 -21.88 -8.21
CA ARG A 190 9.46 -20.47 -8.54
C ARG A 190 8.66 -19.78 -7.44
N PRO A 191 8.73 -18.45 -7.32
CA PRO A 191 7.77 -17.72 -6.52
C PRO A 191 6.33 -17.99 -6.99
N LEU A 192 5.40 -18.08 -6.03
CA LEU A 192 3.99 -18.13 -6.37
C LEU A 192 3.57 -16.77 -6.94
N GLU A 193 2.75 -16.81 -7.99
CA GLU A 193 2.11 -15.63 -8.53
C GLU A 193 1.16 -15.03 -7.50
N LYS A 194 0.83 -13.74 -7.65
CA LYS A 194 0.03 -13.00 -6.66
C LYS A 194 -1.33 -13.68 -6.40
N PHE A 195 -2.02 -14.14 -7.45
CA PHE A 195 -3.31 -14.82 -7.30
C PHE A 195 -3.16 -16.23 -6.68
N GLU A 196 -2.05 -16.93 -6.91
CA GLU A 196 -1.79 -18.23 -6.29
C GLU A 196 -1.56 -18.08 -4.78
N LYS A 197 -0.89 -17.01 -4.34
CA LYS A 197 -0.80 -16.66 -2.92
C LYS A 197 -2.18 -16.35 -2.33
N GLU A 198 -3.00 -15.57 -3.05
CA GLU A 198 -4.38 -15.29 -2.66
C GLU A 198 -5.23 -16.56 -2.52
N MET A 199 -4.99 -17.60 -3.34
CA MET A 199 -5.65 -18.91 -3.16
C MET A 199 -5.32 -19.54 -1.80
N VAL A 200 -4.11 -19.37 -1.27
CA VAL A 200 -3.73 -19.88 0.05
C VAL A 200 -4.21 -18.96 1.18
N LEU A 201 -4.19 -17.64 0.95
CA LEU A 201 -4.53 -16.66 1.98
C LEU A 201 -6.04 -16.50 2.18
N TYR A 202 -6.82 -16.61 1.10
CA TYR A 202 -8.22 -16.18 1.04
C TYR A 202 -9.16 -17.27 0.50
N PHE A 203 -8.80 -18.55 0.61
CA PHE A 203 -9.70 -19.64 0.25
C PHE A 203 -11.00 -19.63 1.07
N ASN A 204 -12.04 -20.24 0.48
CA ASN A 204 -13.36 -20.35 1.08
C ASN A 204 -13.31 -21.18 2.38
N ARG A 205 -13.73 -20.58 3.48
CA ARG A 205 -13.72 -21.23 4.80
C ARG A 205 -14.77 -20.63 5.73
N CYS A 206 -15.14 -21.34 6.78
CA CYS A 206 -15.87 -20.73 7.88
C CYS A 206 -14.98 -19.67 8.56
N PHE A 207 -15.47 -18.44 8.68
CA PHE A 207 -14.72 -17.32 9.27
C PHE A 207 -14.28 -17.55 10.73
N LYS A 208 -14.94 -18.48 11.44
CA LYS A 208 -14.71 -18.72 12.87
C LYS A 208 -13.93 -20.01 13.16
N CYS A 209 -14.33 -21.14 12.58
CA CYS A 209 -13.66 -22.43 12.84
C CYS A 209 -12.78 -22.92 11.70
N TYR A 210 -12.67 -22.17 10.60
CA TYR A 210 -11.86 -22.52 9.43
C TYR A 210 -12.25 -23.85 8.76
N GLU A 211 -13.47 -24.34 8.96
CA GLU A 211 -14.07 -25.43 8.18
C GLU A 211 -14.04 -25.10 6.68
N GLN A 212 -13.71 -26.09 5.85
CA GLN A 212 -13.43 -25.90 4.42
C GLN A 212 -14.30 -26.77 3.51
N ALA A 213 -15.04 -27.73 4.07
CA ALA A 213 -15.88 -28.59 3.27
C ALA A 213 -16.95 -27.76 2.55
N ASP A 214 -16.85 -27.65 1.22
CA ASP A 214 -17.72 -26.82 0.38
C ASP A 214 -19.22 -27.05 0.64
N GLY A 215 -19.63 -28.30 0.88
CA GLY A 215 -21.02 -28.66 1.16
C GLY A 215 -21.54 -28.26 2.55
N LEU A 216 -20.66 -27.76 3.44
CA LEU A 216 -21.01 -27.35 4.80
C LEU A 216 -21.06 -25.83 4.99
N LEU A 217 -20.65 -25.06 3.98
CA LEU A 217 -20.48 -23.62 4.07
C LEU A 217 -21.63 -22.86 3.40
N LYS A 218 -22.06 -21.77 4.04
CA LYS A 218 -22.94 -20.75 3.47
C LYS A 218 -22.16 -19.44 3.41
N SER A 219 -22.34 -18.66 2.36
CA SER A 219 -21.68 -17.36 2.21
C SER A 219 -22.65 -16.21 2.50
N CYS A 220 -22.12 -15.10 3.01
CA CYS A 220 -22.86 -13.85 3.14
C CYS A 220 -23.51 -13.47 1.79
N LYS A 221 -24.77 -13.04 1.82
CA LYS A 221 -25.50 -12.75 0.58
C LYS A 221 -25.03 -11.48 -0.11
N ASP A 222 -24.50 -10.52 0.65
CA ASP A 222 -24.13 -9.20 0.15
C ASP A 222 -22.68 -9.18 -0.36
N CYS A 223 -21.71 -9.41 0.52
CA CYS A 223 -20.29 -9.36 0.12
C CYS A 223 -19.82 -10.63 -0.60
N LYS A 224 -20.45 -11.80 -0.38
CA LYS A 224 -20.00 -13.15 -0.82
C LYS A 224 -18.64 -13.61 -0.28
N HIS A 225 -17.84 -12.69 0.24
CA HIS A 225 -16.46 -12.94 0.68
C HIS A 225 -16.39 -13.82 1.93
N VAL A 226 -17.30 -13.61 2.89
CA VAL A 226 -17.31 -14.33 4.17
C VAL A 226 -18.24 -15.53 4.11
N SER A 227 -17.74 -16.69 4.53
CA SER A 227 -18.50 -17.93 4.65
C SER A 227 -18.56 -18.44 6.10
N PHE A 228 -19.57 -19.22 6.42
CA PHE A 228 -19.81 -19.80 7.76
C PHE A 228 -20.41 -21.21 7.66
N CYS A 229 -20.04 -22.09 8.59
CA CYS A 229 -20.62 -23.43 8.68
C CYS A 229 -21.98 -23.43 9.40
N LYS A 230 -22.68 -24.56 9.42
CA LYS A 230 -23.99 -24.70 10.10
C LYS A 230 -23.97 -24.34 11.60
N ASP A 231 -22.83 -24.53 12.27
CA ASP A 231 -22.68 -24.27 13.72
C ASP A 231 -22.34 -22.79 14.02
N HIS A 232 -22.10 -21.99 12.99
CA HIS A 232 -21.74 -20.58 13.12
C HIS A 232 -22.71 -19.70 12.33
N ARG A 233 -22.82 -18.44 12.74
CA ARG A 233 -23.64 -17.43 12.08
C ARG A 233 -22.84 -16.13 11.99
N LEU A 234 -23.14 -15.33 10.97
CA LEU A 234 -22.59 -13.98 10.89
C LEU A 234 -22.99 -13.20 12.15
N ASN A 235 -22.07 -12.37 12.63
CA ASN A 235 -22.21 -11.59 13.85
C ASN A 235 -22.05 -10.09 13.54
N GLU A 236 -22.19 -9.26 14.57
CA GLU A 236 -22.03 -7.80 14.48
C GLU A 236 -20.64 -7.39 13.95
N ASP A 237 -19.60 -8.18 14.21
CA ASP A 237 -18.26 -7.89 13.67
C ASP A 237 -18.22 -8.01 12.15
N HIS A 238 -18.93 -8.98 11.58
CA HIS A 238 -19.08 -9.06 10.13
C HIS A 238 -19.83 -7.85 9.56
N GLU A 239 -20.89 -7.40 10.23
CA GLU A 239 -21.71 -6.25 9.76
C GLU A 239 -20.88 -4.97 9.63
N LYS A 240 -19.90 -4.76 10.53
CA LYS A 240 -18.95 -3.62 10.47
C LYS A 240 -18.12 -3.59 9.18
N HIS A 241 -17.84 -4.76 8.58
CA HIS A 241 -16.90 -4.89 7.46
C HIS A 241 -17.56 -5.37 6.14
N CYS A 242 -18.83 -5.77 6.17
CA CYS A 242 -19.52 -6.35 5.02
C CYS A 242 -19.56 -5.38 3.81
N SER A 243 -19.81 -4.09 4.06
CA SER A 243 -19.78 -3.06 3.02
C SER A 243 -18.38 -2.93 2.42
N SER A 244 -17.34 -2.82 3.25
CA SER A 244 -15.94 -2.74 2.79
C SER A 244 -15.53 -3.95 1.95
N LEU A 245 -15.97 -5.16 2.31
CA LEU A 245 -15.70 -6.36 1.52
C LEU A 245 -16.43 -6.35 0.17
N SER A 246 -17.60 -5.73 0.10
CA SER A 246 -18.33 -5.52 -1.15
C SER A 246 -17.61 -4.49 -2.03
N VAL A 247 -17.15 -3.38 -1.44
CA VAL A 247 -16.32 -2.38 -2.14
C VAL A 247 -15.01 -3.01 -2.64
N TYR A 248 -14.36 -3.88 -1.86
CA TYR A 248 -13.17 -4.61 -2.31
C TYR A 248 -13.44 -5.45 -3.56
N ARG A 249 -14.55 -6.21 -3.59
CA ARG A 249 -14.97 -6.95 -4.78
C ARG A 249 -15.16 -6.02 -5.96
N ASP A 250 -15.86 -4.91 -5.77
CA ASP A 250 -16.19 -3.98 -6.85
C ASP A 250 -14.91 -3.30 -7.39
N ILE A 251 -13.92 -3.00 -6.53
CA ILE A 251 -12.57 -2.57 -6.94
C ILE A 251 -11.89 -3.64 -7.81
N VAL A 252 -11.88 -4.90 -7.38
CA VAL A 252 -11.24 -6.00 -8.13
C VAL A 252 -11.88 -6.14 -9.51
N LEU A 253 -13.21 -6.16 -9.58
CA LEU A 253 -13.95 -6.25 -10.85
C LEU A 253 -13.68 -5.05 -11.75
N HIS A 254 -13.61 -3.85 -11.18
CA HIS A 254 -13.29 -2.62 -11.90
C HIS A 254 -11.88 -2.65 -12.51
N ILE A 255 -10.88 -3.08 -11.74
CA ILE A 255 -9.48 -3.17 -12.20
C ILE A 255 -9.33 -4.17 -13.36
N ILE A 256 -10.09 -5.26 -13.33
CA ILE A 256 -10.04 -6.31 -14.36
C ILE A 256 -10.83 -5.92 -15.61
N GLY A 257 -11.90 -5.13 -15.46
CA GLY A 257 -12.73 -4.70 -16.58
C GLY A 257 -12.09 -3.65 -17.49
N ASP A 258 -10.86 -3.21 -17.21
CA ASP A 258 -10.17 -2.08 -17.87
C ASP A 258 -11.00 -0.79 -17.92
N ASP A 259 -11.96 -0.67 -17.01
CA ASP A 259 -12.69 0.56 -16.84
C ASP A 259 -11.71 1.57 -16.26
N LEU A 260 -11.51 2.69 -16.95
CA LEU A 260 -10.77 3.81 -16.37
C LEU A 260 -11.69 4.43 -15.31
N VAL A 261 -11.41 4.27 -14.02
CA VAL A 261 -11.93 5.26 -13.07
C VAL A 261 -11.24 6.54 -13.44
N SER A 262 -11.98 7.47 -14.03
CA SER A 262 -11.51 8.83 -14.17
C SER A 262 -11.51 9.44 -12.77
N ILE A 263 -10.41 9.25 -12.04
CA ILE A 263 -10.21 9.92 -10.75
C ILE A 263 -9.85 11.36 -11.11
N TYR A 264 -10.83 12.24 -11.02
CA TYR A 264 -10.59 13.66 -11.15
C TYR A 264 -10.14 14.19 -9.80
N PHE A 265 -9.08 15.00 -9.80
CA PHE A 265 -8.78 15.84 -8.65
C PHE A 265 -9.90 16.86 -8.49
N PRO A 266 -10.59 16.89 -7.34
CA PRO A 266 -11.82 17.67 -7.29
C PRO A 266 -11.59 19.18 -7.13
N ASP A 267 -12.41 19.99 -7.81
CA ASP A 267 -12.29 21.47 -7.84
C ASP A 267 -12.41 22.11 -6.44
N THR A 268 -12.99 21.43 -5.46
CA THR A 268 -13.09 21.94 -4.08
C THR A 268 -11.75 21.92 -3.36
N PHE A 269 -10.79 21.13 -3.81
CA PHE A 269 -9.46 21.07 -3.21
C PHE A 269 -8.63 22.31 -3.48
N SER A 270 -8.95 23.07 -4.54
CA SER A 270 -8.31 24.36 -4.85
C SER A 270 -8.93 25.54 -4.09
N GLN A 271 -10.09 25.34 -3.42
CA GLN A 271 -10.74 26.35 -2.58
C GLN A 271 -10.43 26.10 -1.10
N LYS A 272 -10.31 27.17 -0.30
CA LYS A 272 -9.94 27.15 1.14
C LYS A 272 -10.39 25.85 1.83
N PHE A 273 -9.43 24.99 2.18
CA PHE A 273 -9.69 23.76 2.92
C PHE A 273 -10.55 24.06 4.14
N LYS A 274 -11.63 23.30 4.29
CA LYS A 274 -12.21 23.10 5.61
C LYS A 274 -11.76 21.71 6.04
N GLU A 275 -10.94 21.68 7.08
CA GLU A 275 -10.45 20.44 7.66
C GLU A 275 -11.63 19.58 8.11
N VAL A 276 -11.85 18.50 7.37
CA VAL A 276 -12.85 17.48 7.60
C VAL A 276 -12.18 16.12 7.43
N ASP A 277 -12.76 15.06 7.99
CA ASP A 277 -12.25 13.70 7.77
C ASP A 277 -12.36 13.26 6.29
N MET A 278 -11.62 12.21 5.92
CA MET A 278 -11.58 11.66 4.56
C MET A 278 -12.97 11.31 4.03
N LYS A 279 -13.86 10.79 4.88
CA LYS A 279 -15.20 10.38 4.47
C LYS A 279 -16.05 11.58 4.05
N THR A 280 -16.05 12.62 4.87
CA THR A 280 -16.75 13.88 4.62
C THR A 280 -16.13 14.63 3.44
N LEU A 281 -14.83 14.47 3.23
CA LEU A 281 -14.12 15.01 2.09
C LEU A 281 -14.56 14.33 0.79
N CYS A 282 -14.49 13.00 0.71
CA CYS A 282 -14.91 12.25 -0.48
C CYS A 282 -16.41 12.42 -0.80
N SER A 283 -17.28 12.47 0.22
CA SER A 283 -18.73 12.62 0.03
C SER A 283 -19.14 13.97 -0.59
N LYS A 284 -18.26 14.97 -0.61
CA LYS A 284 -18.53 16.24 -1.32
C LYS A 284 -18.31 16.13 -2.82
N GLU A 285 -17.55 15.12 -3.24
CA GLU A 285 -17.05 14.97 -4.61
C GLU A 285 -17.77 13.85 -5.36
N THR A 286 -18.14 12.80 -4.66
CA THR A 286 -18.85 11.66 -5.23
C THR A 286 -19.73 10.94 -4.21
N ASP A 287 -20.85 10.41 -4.69
CA ASP A 287 -21.72 9.49 -3.95
C ASP A 287 -21.33 8.01 -4.16
N SER A 288 -20.35 7.73 -5.03
CA SER A 288 -19.86 6.38 -5.33
C SER A 288 -18.81 5.94 -4.29
N GLU A 289 -19.07 4.82 -3.61
CA GLU A 289 -18.10 4.22 -2.69
C GLU A 289 -16.82 3.77 -3.40
N LEU A 290 -16.94 3.31 -4.64
CA LEU A 290 -15.81 2.91 -5.48
C LEU A 290 -14.91 4.11 -5.83
N GLU A 291 -15.51 5.21 -6.31
CA GLU A 291 -14.76 6.43 -6.61
C GLU A 291 -14.15 7.04 -5.34
N SER A 292 -14.88 7.00 -4.22
CA SER A 292 -14.39 7.43 -2.90
C SER A 292 -13.17 6.61 -2.45
N ALA A 293 -13.18 5.29 -2.65
CA ALA A 293 -12.06 4.42 -2.32
C ALA A 293 -10.80 4.83 -3.10
N PHE A 294 -10.89 5.02 -4.41
CA PHE A 294 -9.75 5.43 -5.23
C PHE A 294 -9.27 6.86 -4.92
N LEU A 295 -10.19 7.82 -4.77
CA LEU A 295 -9.85 9.21 -4.44
C LEU A 295 -9.15 9.28 -3.07
N SER A 296 -9.67 8.58 -2.07
CA SER A 296 -9.09 8.57 -0.72
C SER A 296 -7.72 7.88 -0.67
N GLU A 297 -7.46 6.85 -1.48
CA GLU A 297 -6.12 6.27 -1.61
C GLU A 297 -5.11 7.24 -2.23
N LEU A 298 -5.50 8.04 -3.22
CA LEU A 298 -4.63 9.10 -3.73
C LEU A 298 -4.37 10.18 -2.68
N ALA A 299 -5.42 10.62 -1.99
CA ALA A 299 -5.35 11.76 -1.07
C ALA A 299 -4.65 11.42 0.26
N THR A 300 -4.65 10.17 0.71
CA THR A 300 -4.28 9.83 2.08
C THR A 300 -2.84 10.22 2.45
N SER A 301 -1.84 10.00 1.59
CA SER A 301 -0.44 10.32 1.91
C SER A 301 -0.20 11.83 2.04
N PRO A 302 -0.51 12.69 1.04
CA PRO A 302 -0.27 14.12 1.18
C PRO A 302 -1.17 14.79 2.24
N LEU A 303 -2.41 14.33 2.45
CA LEU A 303 -3.25 14.87 3.53
C LEU A 303 -2.73 14.49 4.92
N SER A 304 -2.14 13.30 5.07
CA SER A 304 -1.44 12.92 6.31
C SER A 304 -0.20 13.80 6.54
N VAL A 305 0.52 14.17 5.46
CA VAL A 305 1.61 15.16 5.55
C VAL A 305 1.10 16.52 6.00
N LEU A 306 0.01 17.03 5.43
CA LEU A 306 -0.60 18.29 5.88
C LEU A 306 -0.94 18.25 7.38
N GLN A 307 -1.59 17.17 7.82
CA GLN A 307 -1.94 16.99 9.23
C GLN A 307 -0.69 17.02 10.12
N ALA A 308 0.37 16.31 9.74
CA ALA A 308 1.63 16.30 10.47
C ALA A 308 2.32 17.66 10.51
N LEU A 309 2.33 18.42 9.40
CA LEU A 309 2.86 19.78 9.34
C LEU A 309 2.10 20.71 10.29
N LYS A 310 0.76 20.66 10.30
CA LYS A 310 -0.05 21.45 11.24
C LYS A 310 0.29 21.13 12.69
N ILE A 311 0.40 19.84 13.04
CA ILE A 311 0.78 19.41 14.39
C ILE A 311 2.19 19.91 14.75
N ALA A 312 3.14 19.79 13.81
CA ALA A 312 4.54 20.13 14.03
C ALA A 312 4.80 21.64 14.19
N PHE A 313 4.10 22.47 13.42
CA PHE A 313 4.28 23.92 13.37
C PHE A 313 3.19 24.70 14.13
N GLY A 314 2.14 24.02 14.58
CA GLY A 314 0.99 24.57 15.31
C GLY A 314 -0.10 25.17 14.42
N SER A 315 0.23 25.59 13.20
CA SER A 315 -0.73 26.03 12.18
C SER A 315 -0.10 25.99 10.77
N TYR A 316 -0.92 26.03 9.72
CA TYR A 316 -0.43 26.01 8.34
C TYR A 316 0.33 27.29 7.96
N GLU A 317 0.01 28.43 8.58
CA GLU A 317 0.69 29.72 8.37
C GLU A 317 2.12 29.74 8.92
N LYS A 318 2.41 28.85 9.89
CA LYS A 318 3.72 28.70 10.50
C LYS A 318 4.62 27.70 9.77
N VAL A 319 4.10 27.04 8.73
CA VAL A 319 4.90 26.18 7.87
C VAL A 319 5.89 27.05 7.09
N PRO A 320 7.18 26.66 6.98
CA PRO A 320 8.20 27.43 6.28
C PRO A 320 7.82 27.76 4.84
N LYS A 321 8.27 28.92 4.33
CA LYS A 321 8.04 29.30 2.92
C LYS A 321 8.72 28.37 1.92
N LYS A 322 9.87 27.81 2.31
CA LYS A 322 10.57 26.73 1.60
C LYS A 322 10.48 25.49 2.47
N LEU A 323 9.79 24.47 1.98
CA LEU A 323 9.51 23.24 2.72
C LEU A 323 10.22 22.07 2.06
N CYS A 324 10.97 21.28 2.83
CA CYS A 324 11.51 20.00 2.39
C CYS A 324 10.87 18.83 3.15
N VAL A 325 10.24 17.90 2.44
CA VAL A 325 9.65 16.68 3.01
C VAL A 325 10.40 15.47 2.46
N HIS A 326 10.93 14.63 3.35
CA HIS A 326 11.46 13.32 2.97
C HIS A 326 10.36 12.28 3.09
N VAL A 327 10.15 11.49 2.04
CA VAL A 327 9.25 10.33 2.04
C VAL A 327 10.13 9.10 1.91
N ILE A 328 10.28 8.36 3.01
CA ILE A 328 11.21 7.24 3.12
C ILE A 328 10.48 5.90 3.07
N GLY A 329 11.11 4.91 2.41
CA GLY A 329 10.46 3.64 2.11
C GLY A 329 9.31 3.81 1.11
N ALA A 330 9.41 4.79 0.21
CA ALA A 330 8.36 5.06 -0.76
C ALA A 330 8.20 3.91 -1.77
N GLU A 331 6.96 3.69 -2.20
CA GLU A 331 6.58 2.67 -3.16
C GLU A 331 6.07 3.30 -4.47
N ASN A 332 6.40 2.68 -5.62
CA ASN A 332 5.96 3.17 -6.93
C ASN A 332 4.42 3.18 -7.05
N ASP A 333 3.77 2.12 -6.59
CA ASP A 333 2.32 1.91 -6.71
C ASP A 333 1.50 2.70 -5.68
N PHE A 334 2.16 3.37 -4.72
CA PHE A 334 1.47 4.11 -3.68
C PHE A 334 1.88 5.58 -3.59
N GLU A 335 3.08 5.94 -3.14
CA GLU A 335 3.46 7.35 -3.01
C GLU A 335 3.64 8.03 -4.37
N LEU A 336 4.18 7.30 -5.35
CA LEU A 336 4.45 7.83 -6.69
C LEU A 336 3.27 7.65 -7.66
N SER A 337 2.23 6.89 -7.29
CA SER A 337 1.04 6.75 -8.12
C SER A 337 0.31 8.09 -8.23
N ALA A 338 0.11 8.56 -9.46
CA ALA A 338 -0.39 9.91 -9.77
C ALA A 338 0.36 11.00 -8.98
N ILE A 339 1.66 11.15 -9.24
CA ILE A 339 2.57 12.00 -8.47
C ILE A 339 2.10 13.46 -8.34
N GLU A 340 1.32 13.94 -9.30
CA GLU A 340 0.68 15.26 -9.31
C GLU A 340 -0.23 15.50 -8.09
N LYS A 341 -0.69 14.42 -7.42
CA LYS A 341 -1.45 14.52 -6.17
C LYS A 341 -0.70 15.31 -5.09
N TRP A 342 0.63 15.22 -5.06
CA TRP A 342 1.44 15.91 -4.06
C TRP A 342 1.38 17.42 -4.23
N GLU A 343 1.42 17.89 -5.48
CA GLU A 343 1.15 19.30 -5.77
C GLU A 343 -0.27 19.67 -5.35
N ILE A 344 -1.25 18.89 -5.78
CA ILE A 344 -2.66 19.23 -5.61
C ILE A 344 -3.01 19.35 -4.13
N PHE A 345 -2.60 18.37 -3.33
CA PHE A 345 -2.92 18.31 -1.91
C PHE A 345 -1.89 19.00 -1.00
N LEU A 346 -0.77 19.54 -1.48
CA LEU A 346 0.12 20.35 -0.64
C LEU A 346 0.13 21.81 -1.05
N ALA A 347 0.40 22.10 -2.33
CA ALA A 347 0.61 23.47 -2.80
C ALA A 347 -0.67 24.31 -2.79
N HIS A 348 -1.85 23.70 -2.98
CA HIS A 348 -3.12 24.43 -2.87
C HIS A 348 -3.50 24.78 -1.42
N TYR A 349 -2.87 24.13 -0.44
CA TYR A 349 -3.19 24.30 0.98
C TYR A 349 -2.15 25.05 1.78
N LEU A 350 -0.88 24.90 1.43
CA LEU A 350 0.21 25.56 2.11
C LEU A 350 0.52 26.91 1.47
N GLN A 351 0.99 27.86 2.27
CA GLN A 351 1.45 29.16 1.78
C GLN A 351 2.94 29.14 1.37
N CYS A 352 3.49 27.93 1.16
CA CYS A 352 4.86 27.72 0.69
C CYS A 352 5.00 28.24 -0.74
N SER A 353 6.13 28.90 -1.02
CA SER A 353 6.54 29.25 -2.38
C SER A 353 7.33 28.11 -3.04
N GLU A 354 7.97 27.26 -2.24
CA GLU A 354 8.80 26.16 -2.72
C GLU A 354 8.54 24.92 -1.84
N ILE A 355 8.17 23.80 -2.46
CA ILE A 355 7.97 22.50 -1.81
C ILE A 355 8.87 21.48 -2.50
N LEU A 356 9.89 21.01 -1.79
CA LEU A 356 10.74 19.92 -2.21
C LEU A 356 10.28 18.62 -1.54
N ILE A 357 9.91 17.63 -2.34
CA ILE A 357 9.59 16.28 -1.87
C ILE A 357 10.69 15.35 -2.34
N VAL A 358 11.36 14.69 -1.41
CA VAL A 358 12.42 13.73 -1.72
C VAL A 358 11.88 12.34 -1.44
N PHE A 359 11.69 11.54 -2.48
CA PHE A 359 11.28 10.14 -2.38
C PHE A 359 12.53 9.27 -2.32
N ILE A 360 12.65 8.47 -1.27
CA ILE A 360 13.78 7.56 -1.04
C ILE A 360 13.26 6.16 -0.78
N GLY A 361 13.78 5.17 -1.50
CA GLY A 361 13.43 3.77 -1.26
C GLY A 361 14.27 2.80 -2.08
N PRO A 362 14.64 1.64 -1.51
CA PRO A 362 15.46 0.64 -2.20
C PRO A 362 14.72 -0.04 -3.37
N GLU A 363 13.40 0.08 -3.41
CA GLU A 363 12.52 -0.53 -4.43
C GLU A 363 11.89 0.49 -5.38
N LEU A 364 12.18 1.77 -5.17
CA LEU A 364 11.73 2.79 -6.10
C LEU A 364 12.36 2.57 -7.46
N TYR A 365 11.56 2.80 -8.49
CA TYR A 365 11.99 2.81 -9.87
C TYR A 365 11.33 4.01 -10.54
N HIS A 366 12.13 5.02 -10.87
CA HIS A 366 11.64 6.22 -11.53
C HIS A 366 12.64 6.69 -12.59
N GLN A 367 12.13 7.19 -13.71
CA GLN A 367 12.96 7.72 -14.78
C GLN A 367 13.38 9.14 -14.46
N GLY A 368 14.68 9.35 -14.26
CA GLY A 368 15.25 10.66 -14.01
C GLY A 368 15.29 11.03 -12.53
N PRO A 369 16.23 11.93 -12.15
CA PRO A 369 16.48 12.23 -10.74
C PRO A 369 15.51 13.26 -10.16
N THR A 370 14.80 14.02 -11.00
CA THR A 370 13.98 15.16 -10.57
C THR A 370 12.84 15.40 -11.55
N GLN A 371 11.67 15.74 -11.01
CA GLN A 371 10.48 16.14 -11.74
C GLN A 371 9.91 17.42 -11.14
N SER A 372 9.61 18.41 -11.98
CA SER A 372 8.85 19.59 -11.58
C SER A 372 7.35 19.28 -11.71
N LEU A 373 6.58 19.60 -10.68
CA LEU A 373 5.11 19.47 -10.66
C LEU A 373 4.52 20.87 -10.65
N SER A 374 3.61 21.13 -11.58
CA SER A 374 3.11 22.48 -11.83
C SER A 374 1.76 22.46 -12.57
N CYS A 375 0.78 23.16 -12.00
CA CYS A 375 -0.52 23.49 -12.58
C CYS A 375 -0.63 25.00 -12.79
N GLU A 376 -1.56 25.43 -13.66
CA GLU A 376 -1.73 26.84 -14.04
C GLU A 376 -1.94 27.76 -12.83
N GLU A 377 -2.69 27.31 -11.81
CA GLU A 377 -2.92 28.07 -10.59
C GLU A 377 -1.65 28.19 -9.73
N CYS A 378 -0.89 27.11 -9.54
CA CYS A 378 0.34 27.13 -8.76
C CYS A 378 1.40 28.02 -9.42
N GLU A 379 1.51 28.00 -10.74
CA GLU A 379 2.36 28.92 -11.50
C GLU A 379 1.94 30.38 -11.31
N ALA A 380 0.64 30.67 -11.44
CA ALA A 380 0.10 32.01 -11.23
C ALA A 380 0.33 32.52 -9.80
N TRP A 381 0.40 31.62 -8.81
CA TRP A 381 0.72 31.94 -7.42
C TRP A 381 2.23 31.97 -7.11
N GLY A 382 3.08 31.69 -8.10
CA GLY A 382 4.53 31.63 -7.91
C GLY A 382 4.97 30.51 -6.96
N LYS A 383 4.27 29.37 -7.00
CA LYS A 383 4.59 28.17 -6.22
C LYS A 383 5.30 27.15 -7.08
N HIS A 384 6.32 26.52 -6.53
CA HIS A 384 7.12 25.50 -7.20
C HIS A 384 7.16 24.23 -6.37
N ILE A 385 6.80 23.11 -6.99
CA ILE A 385 6.87 21.79 -6.36
C ILE A 385 7.87 20.96 -7.13
N ILE A 386 8.86 20.43 -6.42
CA ILE A 386 9.94 19.64 -6.99
C ILE A 386 9.93 18.28 -6.32
N ALA A 387 9.77 17.22 -7.10
CA ALA A 387 9.98 15.86 -6.65
C ALA A 387 11.40 15.43 -7.01
N LYS A 388 12.17 14.95 -6.04
CA LYS A 388 13.47 14.29 -6.24
C LYS A 388 13.36 12.80 -5.93
N PHE A 389 14.02 11.97 -6.72
CA PHE A 389 13.94 10.52 -6.58
C PHE A 389 15.32 9.93 -6.30
N HIS A 390 15.42 9.19 -5.21
CA HIS A 390 16.57 8.38 -4.86
C HIS A 390 16.15 6.91 -4.90
N ALA A 391 16.08 6.40 -6.13
CA ALA A 391 15.80 5.00 -6.43
C ALA A 391 16.93 4.08 -5.94
N HIS A 392 16.59 2.85 -5.58
CA HIS A 392 17.54 1.83 -5.11
C HIS A 392 18.45 2.29 -3.95
N THR A 393 17.97 3.22 -3.13
CA THR A 393 18.75 3.88 -2.08
C THR A 393 18.07 3.70 -0.72
N LEU A 394 18.83 3.27 0.28
CA LEU A 394 18.39 3.28 1.67
C LEU A 394 18.53 4.68 2.26
N TYR A 395 17.64 5.06 3.18
CA TYR A 395 17.64 6.41 3.74
C TYR A 395 18.95 6.78 4.43
N HIS A 396 19.56 5.84 5.14
CA HIS A 396 20.82 6.07 5.83
C HIS A 396 22.01 6.29 4.89
N ASP A 397 21.95 5.79 3.65
CA ASP A 397 22.96 6.05 2.62
C ASP A 397 22.72 7.40 1.96
N TYR A 398 21.45 7.74 1.66
CA TYR A 398 21.08 9.05 1.14
C TYR A 398 21.55 10.18 2.05
N VAL A 399 21.37 10.06 3.38
CA VAL A 399 21.81 11.07 4.35
C VAL A 399 23.32 11.31 4.33
N GLN A 400 24.12 10.32 3.94
CA GLN A 400 25.57 10.42 3.82
C GLN A 400 26.03 10.86 2.42
N GLY A 401 25.12 10.90 1.45
CA GLY A 401 25.42 11.21 0.06
C GLY A 401 25.57 12.70 -0.23
N ALA A 402 26.28 13.04 -1.30
CA ALA A 402 26.52 14.42 -1.73
C ALA A 402 25.25 15.19 -2.12
N ASN A 403 24.18 14.47 -2.47
CA ASN A 403 22.90 15.05 -2.89
C ASN A 403 21.92 15.25 -1.73
N TYR A 404 22.36 15.00 -0.49
CA TYR A 404 21.54 15.15 0.71
C TYR A 404 21.05 16.60 0.88
N VAL A 405 19.75 16.74 1.10
CA VAL A 405 19.11 17.98 1.54
C VAL A 405 18.48 17.72 2.90
N LYS A 406 18.62 18.67 3.83
CA LYS A 406 18.02 18.54 5.17
C LYS A 406 16.48 18.69 5.08
N PRO A 407 15.70 17.77 5.68
CA PRO A 407 14.24 17.88 5.69
C PRO A 407 13.73 18.82 6.79
N ASP A 408 12.52 19.34 6.59
CA ASP A 408 11.69 19.95 7.63
C ASP A 408 10.72 18.94 8.26
N LEU A 409 10.43 17.83 7.57
CA LEU A 409 9.59 16.72 8.01
C LEU A 409 10.07 15.43 7.34
N VAL A 410 10.16 14.34 8.11
CA VAL A 410 10.37 12.98 7.57
C VAL A 410 9.06 12.21 7.68
N CYS A 411 8.65 11.55 6.60
CA CYS A 411 7.43 10.77 6.50
C CYS A 411 7.76 9.33 6.11
N SER A 412 7.16 8.37 6.79
CA SER A 412 7.20 6.96 6.38
C SER A 412 5.80 6.37 6.49
N PHE A 413 5.30 5.84 5.37
CA PHE A 413 3.92 5.38 5.27
C PHE A 413 3.86 3.86 5.39
N ASN A 414 3.21 3.37 6.44
CA ASN A 414 3.09 1.94 6.75
C ASN A 414 4.44 1.17 6.73
N PRO A 415 5.53 1.69 7.36
CA PRO A 415 6.86 1.11 7.19
C PRO A 415 7.06 -0.24 7.85
N GLY A 416 6.32 -0.52 8.92
CA GLY A 416 6.56 -1.69 9.77
C GLY A 416 7.99 -1.69 10.35
N PHE A 417 8.42 -0.57 10.94
CA PHE A 417 9.71 -0.45 11.62
C PHE A 417 9.96 -1.54 12.67
N TYR A 418 8.90 -2.07 13.29
CA TYR A 418 9.01 -3.17 14.26
C TYR A 418 9.57 -4.47 13.67
N ARG A 419 9.54 -4.64 12.34
CA ARG A 419 9.99 -5.88 11.69
C ARG A 419 11.51 -5.94 11.69
N SER A 420 12.03 -7.10 12.08
CA SER A 420 13.47 -7.43 12.04
C SER A 420 13.96 -7.91 10.67
N THR A 421 13.05 -8.05 9.69
CA THR A 421 13.38 -8.43 8.32
C THR A 421 12.59 -7.54 7.36
N GLY A 422 13.30 -6.84 6.47
CA GLY A 422 12.73 -5.95 5.47
C GLY A 422 13.34 -6.19 4.09
N PHE A 423 14.02 -5.17 3.57
CA PHE A 423 14.70 -5.25 2.29
C PHE A 423 15.83 -6.31 2.34
N ASN A 424 15.94 -7.14 1.29
CA ASN A 424 16.89 -8.26 1.23
C ASN A 424 16.85 -9.24 2.41
N LYS A 425 15.72 -9.34 3.13
CA LYS A 425 15.56 -10.16 4.35
C LYS A 425 16.45 -9.72 5.53
N GLU A 426 16.90 -8.47 5.53
CA GLU A 426 17.73 -7.88 6.60
C GLU A 426 16.96 -6.78 7.34
N ASP A 427 17.36 -6.47 8.57
CA ASP A 427 16.90 -5.27 9.29
C ASP A 427 17.63 -4.04 8.76
N THR A 428 17.10 -3.45 7.68
CA THR A 428 17.58 -2.16 7.18
C THR A 428 17.03 -0.97 7.97
N TRP A 429 16.07 -1.20 8.87
CA TRP A 429 15.41 -0.16 9.63
C TRP A 429 16.25 0.31 10.80
N GLU A 430 17.03 -0.55 11.44
CA GLU A 430 17.90 -0.17 12.57
C GLU A 430 18.78 1.06 12.25
N LYS A 431 19.57 0.99 11.17
CA LYS A 431 20.41 2.13 10.72
C LYS A 431 19.58 3.34 10.29
N THR A 432 18.43 3.09 9.66
CA THR A 432 17.53 4.13 9.18
C THR A 432 16.90 4.91 10.33
N ILE A 433 16.44 4.24 11.39
CA ILE A 433 15.85 4.85 12.60
C ILE A 433 16.86 5.80 13.26
N VAL A 434 18.13 5.38 13.37
CA VAL A 434 19.21 6.25 13.87
C VAL A 434 19.32 7.53 13.04
N GLN A 435 19.35 7.41 11.71
CA GLN A 435 19.47 8.57 10.83
C GLN A 435 18.22 9.46 10.82
N ILE A 436 17.01 8.91 10.96
CA ILE A 436 15.77 9.68 11.16
C ILE A 436 15.90 10.54 12.42
N LEU A 437 16.34 9.94 13.54
CA LEU A 437 16.47 10.63 14.82
C LEU A 437 17.57 11.71 14.80
N HIS A 438 18.62 11.54 14.00
CA HIS A 438 19.67 12.55 13.81
C HIS A 438 19.22 13.79 13.04
N GLN A 439 18.15 13.70 12.25
CA GLN A 439 17.61 14.86 11.54
C GLN A 439 17.12 15.96 12.49
N ASN A 440 16.71 15.57 13.71
CA ASN A 440 16.14 16.45 14.73
C ASN A 440 14.95 17.29 14.21
N VAL A 441 14.12 16.68 13.36
CA VAL A 441 12.91 17.26 12.77
C VAL A 441 11.69 16.40 13.19
N PRO A 442 10.44 16.87 13.00
CA PRO A 442 9.27 16.02 13.20
C PRO A 442 9.28 14.83 12.25
N VAL A 443 8.72 13.72 12.71
CA VAL A 443 8.58 12.48 11.95
C VAL A 443 7.13 12.04 11.98
N LEU A 444 6.55 11.80 10.80
CA LEU A 444 5.25 11.17 10.61
C LEU A 444 5.46 9.68 10.30
N VAL A 445 4.76 8.83 11.05
CA VAL A 445 4.67 7.39 10.77
C VAL A 445 3.21 7.00 10.70
N THR A 446 2.84 6.22 9.71
CA THR A 446 1.50 5.63 9.59
C THR A 446 1.55 4.11 9.65
N ALA A 447 0.44 3.44 9.92
CA ALA A 447 0.34 1.98 9.88
C ALA A 447 -1.07 1.49 9.50
N TYR A 448 -1.19 0.21 9.18
CA TYR A 448 -2.48 -0.42 8.87
C TYR A 448 -3.32 -0.68 10.13
N THR A 449 -2.66 -0.96 11.27
CA THR A 449 -3.33 -1.35 12.51
C THR A 449 -2.76 -0.62 13.73
N GLU A 450 -3.55 -0.59 14.82
CA GLU A 450 -3.13 -0.03 16.10
C GLU A 450 -1.91 -0.76 16.67
N ILE A 451 -1.89 -2.09 16.54
CA ILE A 451 -0.82 -2.94 17.05
C ILE A 451 0.50 -2.59 16.36
N GLU A 452 0.48 -2.42 15.04
CA GLU A 452 1.69 -2.08 14.26
C GLU A 452 2.25 -0.72 14.65
N ILE A 453 1.40 0.31 14.75
CA ILE A 453 1.89 1.66 15.10
C ILE A 453 2.45 1.72 16.52
N ILE A 454 1.90 0.93 17.47
CA ILE A 454 2.42 0.81 18.83
C ILE A 454 3.80 0.13 18.80
N LYS A 455 3.91 -1.02 18.11
CA LYS A 455 5.19 -1.75 17.97
C LYS A 455 6.27 -0.88 17.27
N ASP A 456 5.89 -0.09 16.26
CA ASP A 456 6.79 0.85 15.58
C ASP A 456 7.35 1.90 16.54
N VAL A 457 6.48 2.52 17.35
CA VAL A 457 6.91 3.50 18.35
C VAL A 457 7.82 2.87 19.40
N GLU A 458 7.48 1.68 19.90
CA GLU A 458 8.31 0.94 20.85
C GLU A 458 9.69 0.65 20.28
N ARG A 459 9.78 0.18 19.03
CA ARG A 459 11.05 -0.07 18.34
C ARG A 459 11.90 1.20 18.23
N ILE A 460 11.31 2.33 17.85
CA ILE A 460 12.04 3.61 17.77
C ILE A 460 12.51 4.07 19.17
N GLN A 461 11.68 3.87 20.20
CA GLN A 461 12.00 4.26 21.58
C GLN A 461 13.16 3.46 22.19
N GLN A 462 13.50 2.29 21.64
CA GLN A 462 14.73 1.56 22.00
C GLN A 462 15.99 2.35 21.64
N THR A 463 15.93 3.22 20.62
CA THR A 463 17.08 4.03 20.18
C THR A 463 17.15 5.39 20.88
N SER A 464 16.02 6.06 21.12
CA SER A 464 15.99 7.36 21.79
C SER A 464 14.64 7.66 22.43
N LYS A 465 14.65 8.47 23.50
CA LYS A 465 13.41 9.04 24.05
C LYS A 465 12.74 9.94 23.02
N LEU A 466 11.42 9.81 22.89
CA LEU A 466 10.61 10.57 21.94
C LEU A 466 9.70 11.57 22.67
N LYS A 467 9.49 12.71 22.03
CA LYS A 467 8.40 13.64 22.31
C LYS A 467 7.31 13.37 21.29
N LEU A 468 6.26 12.66 21.70
CA LEU A 468 5.07 12.46 20.88
C LEU A 468 4.35 13.81 20.76
N LEU A 469 4.33 14.37 19.55
CA LEU A 469 3.50 15.53 19.21
C LEU A 469 2.05 15.09 19.00
N GLN A 470 1.89 13.86 18.50
CA GLN A 470 0.63 13.13 18.39
C GLN A 470 0.89 11.68 18.79
N ALA A 471 0.22 11.21 19.85
CA ALA A 471 0.27 9.80 20.24
C ALA A 471 -0.36 8.92 19.14
N PRO A 472 0.00 7.62 19.06
CA PRO A 472 -0.65 6.68 18.16
C PRO A 472 -2.18 6.78 18.23
N SER A 473 -2.81 7.02 17.08
CA SER A 473 -4.26 7.22 16.98
C SER A 473 -4.76 6.97 15.55
N ILE A 474 -6.07 6.87 15.37
CA ILE A 474 -6.70 6.78 14.06
C ILE A 474 -6.39 8.04 13.25
N ASN A 475 -5.98 7.83 12.00
CA ASN A 475 -5.76 8.91 11.05
C ASN A 475 -7.08 9.30 10.39
N MET A 476 -7.49 10.57 10.56
CA MET A 476 -8.71 11.08 9.92
C MET A 476 -8.61 11.14 8.39
N PHE A 477 -7.39 11.07 7.85
CA PHE A 477 -7.10 10.98 6.43
C PHE A 477 -6.71 9.56 5.99
N SER A 478 -7.06 8.53 6.78
CA SER A 478 -6.99 7.13 6.36
C SER A 478 -7.66 6.94 5.00
N SER A 479 -7.08 6.10 4.14
CA SER A 479 -7.76 5.66 2.92
C SER A 479 -9.09 4.97 3.27
N LEU A 480 -10.07 5.08 2.37
CA LEU A 480 -11.31 4.32 2.40
C LEU A 480 -11.24 3.08 1.50
N LYS A 481 -10.12 2.87 0.79
CA LYS A 481 -9.91 1.70 -0.06
C LYS A 481 -9.55 0.48 0.79
N PRO A 482 -10.42 -0.54 0.84
CA PRO A 482 -10.14 -1.75 1.60
C PRO A 482 -9.12 -2.63 0.88
N PHE A 483 -8.27 -3.27 1.66
CA PHE A 483 -7.44 -4.40 1.26
C PHE A 483 -7.76 -5.58 2.16
N LEU A 484 -7.64 -6.81 1.67
CA LEU A 484 -7.80 -7.98 2.53
C LEU A 484 -6.64 -8.07 3.51
N SER A 485 -6.98 -8.35 4.77
CA SER A 485 -6.01 -8.69 5.81
C SER A 485 -5.65 -10.17 5.72
N PHE A 486 -4.38 -10.52 5.90
CA PHE A 486 -3.95 -11.91 6.11
C PHE A 486 -3.22 -12.12 7.43
N VAL A 487 -2.83 -11.04 8.11
CA VAL A 487 -2.14 -11.10 9.40
C VAL A 487 -3.21 -11.33 10.46
N ASN A 488 -3.98 -10.31 10.84
CA ASN A 488 -5.00 -10.40 11.88
C ASN A 488 -6.43 -10.44 11.29
N ASP A 489 -6.68 -11.35 10.34
CA ASP A 489 -7.96 -11.42 9.62
C ASP A 489 -9.15 -11.89 10.48
N GLU A 490 -8.88 -12.41 11.67
CA GLU A 490 -9.84 -12.68 12.74
C GLU A 490 -10.31 -11.41 13.47
N VAL A 491 -9.46 -10.38 13.55
CA VAL A 491 -9.80 -9.09 14.21
C VAL A 491 -10.46 -8.16 13.20
N SER A 492 -9.86 -8.03 12.02
CA SER A 492 -10.43 -7.27 10.91
C SER A 492 -10.08 -7.95 9.60
N PRO A 493 -11.07 -8.37 8.80
CA PRO A 493 -10.83 -9.02 7.51
C PRO A 493 -10.31 -8.02 6.46
N VAL A 494 -10.35 -6.72 6.75
CA VAL A 494 -9.87 -5.65 5.88
C VAL A 494 -8.92 -4.70 6.59
N ILE A 495 -7.99 -4.13 5.85
CA ILE A 495 -7.09 -3.06 6.28
C ILE A 495 -7.14 -1.90 5.30
N PHE A 496 -6.72 -0.71 5.76
CA PHE A 496 -6.70 0.52 4.99
C PHE A 496 -5.31 1.14 5.07
N LYS A 497 -4.82 1.70 3.96
CA LYS A 497 -3.54 2.41 3.98
C LYS A 497 -3.63 3.65 4.88
N ASN A 498 -2.56 3.87 5.64
CA ASN A 498 -2.42 4.98 6.58
C ASN A 498 -3.54 5.07 7.61
N HIS A 499 -4.05 3.94 8.09
CA HIS A 499 -5.21 3.90 8.98
C HIS A 499 -4.93 4.49 10.37
N TYR A 500 -3.75 4.21 10.91
CA TYR A 500 -3.24 4.78 12.13
C TYR A 500 -2.04 5.68 11.84
N TYR A 501 -1.76 6.62 12.73
CA TYR A 501 -0.58 7.47 12.63
C TYR A 501 -0.09 7.96 13.99
N THR A 502 1.17 8.41 14.01
CA THR A 502 1.79 9.15 15.10
C THR A 502 2.70 10.22 14.51
N VAL A 503 2.90 11.31 15.26
CA VAL A 503 3.88 12.35 14.94
C VAL A 503 4.77 12.56 16.15
N PHE A 504 6.09 12.49 15.96
CA PHE A 504 7.04 12.62 17.07
C PHE A 504 8.26 13.45 16.69
N LYS A 505 9.03 13.84 17.71
CA LYS A 505 10.39 14.39 17.61
C LYS A 505 11.31 13.67 18.60
N LYS A 506 12.61 13.64 18.33
CA LYS A 506 13.62 13.28 19.34
C LYS A 506 13.53 14.27 20.52
N LYS A 507 13.62 13.78 21.76
CA LYS A 507 13.63 14.63 22.97
C LYS A 507 14.96 15.34 23.16
#